data_AF-A0A2T0Y7Y4-F1
#
_entry.id   AF-A0A2T0Y7Y4-F1
#
_cell.length_a   1.000
_cell.length_b   1.000
_cell.length_c   1.000
_cell.angle_alpha   90.00
_cell.angle_beta   90.00
_cell.angle_gamma   90.00
#
_symmetry.space_group_name_H-M   'P 1'
#
loop_
_entity.id
_entity.type
_entity.pdbx_description
1 polymer ?
#
loop_
_entity_poly.entity_id
_entity_poly.type
_entity_poly.pdbx_seq_one_letter_code
_entity_poly.pdbx_strand_id
1 'polypeptide(L)'
;MSGSGSGVPEDDALDDAVARLARSARQRNLGRADRVLELLAPSGASPSATPGATSGGAAPDPADRDEAALLCHSIVGSAGTFGDDELADAARHVESALQDGHRDGMPAALDRLRATASALRGL
;
A
#
# COMPACT_ATOMS: atom_id res chain seq x y z
N MET A 1 -47.81 -6.48 -30.19
CA MET A 1 -46.74 -7.49 -30.25
C MET A 1 -45.70 -7.09 -29.22
N SER A 2 -45.43 -8.00 -28.30
CA SER A 2 -44.69 -7.79 -27.05
C SER A 2 -43.26 -7.31 -27.29
N GLY A 3 -42.83 -6.33 -26.49
CA GLY A 3 -41.42 -5.99 -26.34
C GLY A 3 -40.70 -7.12 -25.63
N SER A 4 -39.79 -7.79 -26.33
CA SER A 4 -38.79 -8.64 -25.70
C SER A 4 -37.55 -7.78 -25.47
N GLY A 5 -37.39 -7.35 -24.23
CA GLY A 5 -36.17 -6.71 -23.76
C GLY A 5 -35.00 -7.67 -23.91
N SER A 6 -34.15 -7.41 -24.89
CA SER A 6 -32.78 -7.91 -24.96
C SER A 6 -31.96 -7.12 -23.92
N GLY A 7 -32.19 -7.41 -22.64
CA GLY A 7 -31.53 -6.80 -21.50
C GLY A 7 -30.36 -7.65 -21.01
N VAL A 8 -29.29 -7.68 -21.82
CA VAL A 8 -27.86 -7.72 -21.45
C VAL A 8 -27.33 -8.79 -20.46
N PRO A 9 -26.60 -9.81 -20.96
CA PRO A 9 -25.60 -10.58 -20.18
C PRO A 9 -24.16 -10.06 -20.33
N GLU A 10 -23.88 -9.15 -21.26
CA GLU A 10 -22.51 -8.68 -21.58
C GLU A 10 -22.00 -7.61 -20.62
N ASP A 11 -22.86 -6.69 -20.16
CA ASP A 11 -22.53 -5.67 -19.16
C ASP A 11 -22.20 -6.33 -17.81
N ASP A 12 -22.96 -7.34 -17.38
CA ASP A 12 -22.68 -8.11 -16.16
C ASP A 12 -21.31 -8.81 -16.23
N ALA A 13 -20.93 -9.34 -17.40
CA ALA A 13 -19.64 -10.00 -17.59
C ALA A 13 -18.45 -9.03 -17.54
N LEU A 14 -18.64 -7.81 -18.05
CA LEU A 14 -17.64 -6.73 -17.96
C LEU A 14 -17.50 -6.26 -16.52
N ASP A 15 -18.60 -6.03 -15.82
CA ASP A 15 -18.60 -5.62 -14.41
C ASP A 15 -17.90 -6.67 -13.54
N ASP A 16 -18.16 -7.95 -13.77
CA ASP A 16 -17.45 -9.05 -13.11
C ASP A 16 -15.96 -9.07 -13.41
N ALA A 17 -15.56 -8.74 -14.64
CA ALA A 17 -14.15 -8.66 -15.03
C ALA A 17 -13.45 -7.48 -14.33
N VAL A 18 -14.12 -6.31 -14.27
CA VAL A 18 -13.62 -5.13 -13.56
C VAL A 18 -13.52 -5.41 -12.06
N ALA A 19 -14.52 -6.06 -11.45
CA ALA A 19 -14.49 -6.43 -10.05
C ALA A 19 -13.34 -7.41 -9.73
N ARG A 20 -13.07 -8.38 -10.61
CA ARG A 20 -11.91 -9.28 -10.49
C ARG A 20 -10.58 -8.54 -10.60
N LEU A 21 -10.48 -7.59 -11.53
CA LEU A 21 -9.29 -6.76 -11.70
C LEU A 21 -9.03 -5.88 -10.47
N ALA A 22 -10.08 -5.24 -9.95
CA ALA A 22 -10.02 -4.43 -8.74
C ALA A 22 -9.56 -5.25 -7.53
N ARG A 23 -10.11 -6.46 -7.34
CA ARG A 23 -9.68 -7.38 -6.27
C ARG A 23 -8.21 -7.78 -6.39
N SER A 24 -7.76 -8.12 -7.59
CA SER A 24 -6.35 -8.46 -7.86
C SER A 24 -5.41 -7.27 -7.64
N ALA A 25 -5.82 -6.07 -8.05
CA ALA A 25 -5.09 -4.85 -7.79
C ALA A 25 -4.97 -4.57 -6.29
N ARG A 26 -6.08 -4.66 -5.55
CA ARG A 26 -6.09 -4.52 -4.10
C ARG A 26 -5.16 -5.51 -3.42
N GLN A 27 -5.22 -6.80 -3.78
CA GLN A 27 -4.33 -7.83 -3.21
C GLN A 27 -2.85 -7.51 -3.43
N ARG A 28 -2.47 -7.05 -4.63
CA ARG A 28 -1.10 -6.61 -4.92
C ARG A 28 -0.72 -5.39 -4.10
N ASN A 29 -1.61 -4.42 -3.97
CA ASN A 29 -1.34 -3.21 -3.17
C ASN A 29 -1.15 -3.52 -1.68
N LEU A 30 -1.88 -4.50 -1.14
CA LEU A 30 -1.67 -4.98 0.22
C LEU A 30 -0.29 -5.61 0.40
N GLY A 31 0.17 -6.43 -0.56
CA GLY A 31 1.52 -6.97 -0.54
C GLY A 31 2.61 -5.90 -0.65
N ARG A 32 2.38 -4.86 -1.46
CA ARG A 32 3.29 -3.69 -1.53
C ARG A 32 3.32 -2.91 -0.22
N ALA A 33 2.16 -2.74 0.43
CA ALA A 33 2.07 -2.06 1.72
C ALA A 33 2.83 -2.82 2.81
N ASP A 34 2.72 -4.15 2.87
CA ASP A 34 3.53 -4.97 3.78
C ASP A 34 5.03 -4.77 3.52
N ARG A 35 5.45 -4.78 2.25
CA ARG A 35 6.85 -4.56 1.88
C ARG A 35 7.36 -3.18 2.30
N VAL A 36 6.56 -2.12 2.12
CA VAL A 36 6.89 -0.76 2.62
C VAL A 36 7.07 -0.76 4.14
N LEU A 37 6.17 -1.40 4.87
CA LEU A 37 6.24 -1.49 6.33
C LEU A 37 7.48 -2.28 6.79
N GLU A 38 7.89 -3.30 6.06
CA GLU A 38 9.11 -4.07 6.32
C GLU A 38 10.38 -3.25 6.07
N LEU A 39 10.47 -2.58 4.90
CA LEU A 39 11.62 -1.75 4.50
C LEU A 39 11.85 -0.58 5.45
N LEU A 40 10.76 0.01 5.95
CA LEU A 40 10.81 1.19 6.81
C LEU A 40 10.65 0.87 8.30
N ALA A 41 10.55 -0.41 8.66
CA ALA A 41 10.59 -0.82 10.06
C ALA A 41 11.94 -0.38 10.65
N PRO A 42 11.98 0.15 11.88
CA PRO A 42 13.23 0.49 12.53
C PRO A 42 14.12 -0.76 12.60
N SER A 43 15.26 -0.74 11.91
CA SER A 43 16.22 -1.84 11.85
C SER A 43 16.75 -2.18 13.23
N GLY A 44 16.03 -3.08 13.92
CA GLY A 44 16.37 -3.60 15.24
C GLY A 44 16.29 -5.13 15.33
N ALA A 45 15.98 -5.82 14.23
CA ALA A 45 15.85 -7.27 14.19
C ALA A 45 16.70 -7.88 13.05
N SER A 46 17.96 -7.46 12.93
CA SER A 46 18.93 -8.29 12.21
C SER A 46 19.56 -9.26 13.22
N PRO A 47 19.41 -10.60 13.07
CA PRO A 47 19.97 -11.57 14.01
C PRO A 47 21.52 -11.66 13.97
N SER A 48 22.17 -10.82 13.16
CA SER A 48 23.63 -10.77 12.98
C SER A 48 24.33 -9.67 13.79
N ALA A 49 23.59 -8.87 14.58
CA ALA A 49 24.21 -7.81 15.37
C ALA A 49 24.89 -8.38 16.63
N THR A 50 26.22 -8.29 16.66
CA THR A 50 27.09 -8.55 17.82
C THR A 50 26.53 -7.92 19.10
N PRO A 51 26.46 -8.66 20.23
CA PRO A 51 25.94 -8.10 21.48
C PRO A 51 26.86 -6.99 21.99
N GLY A 52 26.37 -5.74 21.99
CA GLY A 52 27.08 -4.58 22.55
C GLY A 52 26.81 -3.23 21.89
N ALA A 53 26.15 -3.17 20.72
CA ALA A 53 25.81 -1.89 20.08
C ALA A 53 24.48 -1.33 20.64
N THR A 54 24.56 -0.18 21.32
CA THR A 54 23.39 0.59 21.77
C THR A 54 22.49 0.91 20.60
N SER A 55 21.24 0.41 20.62
CA SER A 55 20.22 0.60 19.60
C SER A 55 19.72 2.05 19.57
N GLY A 56 20.52 2.95 19.01
CA GLY A 56 19.99 4.17 18.39
C GLY A 56 19.38 3.75 17.06
N GLY A 57 18.07 3.93 16.89
CA GLY A 57 17.33 3.53 15.68
C GLY A 57 18.03 4.04 14.42
N ALA A 58 18.71 3.15 13.71
CA ALA A 58 19.40 3.50 12.49
C ALA A 58 18.37 3.95 11.46
N ALA A 59 18.63 5.08 10.80
CA ALA A 59 17.80 5.52 9.70
C ALA A 59 17.79 4.45 8.60
N PRO A 60 16.65 4.24 7.89
CA PRO A 60 16.57 3.22 6.85
C PRO A 60 17.58 3.50 5.73
N ASP A 61 18.07 2.42 5.12
CA ASP A 61 19.01 2.47 4.00
C ASP A 61 18.43 3.34 2.86
N PRO A 62 19.24 4.17 2.18
CA PRO A 62 18.79 4.91 1.00
C PRO A 62 18.09 4.03 -0.06
N ALA A 63 18.58 2.81 -0.30
CA ALA A 63 17.97 1.88 -1.25
C ALA A 63 16.59 1.41 -0.79
N ASP A 64 16.43 1.13 0.51
CA ASP A 64 15.14 0.74 1.11
C ASP A 64 14.13 1.89 1.04
N ARG A 65 14.59 3.14 1.22
CA ARG A 65 13.77 4.34 1.05
C ARG A 65 13.30 4.52 -0.38
N ASP A 66 14.19 4.35 -1.36
CA ASP A 66 13.86 4.48 -2.78
C ASP A 66 12.88 3.38 -3.22
N GLU A 67 13.09 2.13 -2.78
CA GLU A 67 12.14 1.03 -3.03
C GLU A 67 10.78 1.34 -2.40
N ALA A 68 10.74 1.79 -1.14
CA ALA A 68 9.50 2.14 -0.47
C ALA A 68 8.75 3.28 -1.18
N ALA A 69 9.45 4.30 -1.66
CA ALA A 69 8.84 5.41 -2.41
C ALA A 69 8.20 4.92 -3.71
N LEU A 70 8.89 4.06 -4.48
CA LEU A 70 8.35 3.48 -5.71
C LEU A 70 7.12 2.60 -5.44
N LEU A 71 7.12 1.83 -4.35
CA LEU A 71 5.97 1.01 -3.96
C LEU A 71 4.78 1.88 -3.56
N CYS A 72 4.98 2.93 -2.76
CA CYS A 72 3.94 3.89 -2.41
C CYS A 72 3.35 4.55 -3.67
N HIS A 73 4.19 5.02 -4.59
CA HIS A 73 3.76 5.60 -5.85
C HIS A 73 2.88 4.64 -6.66
N SER A 74 3.28 3.37 -6.75
CA SER A 74 2.49 2.33 -7.41
C SER A 74 1.14 2.07 -6.73
N ILE A 75 1.10 2.07 -5.39
CA ILE A 75 -0.14 1.92 -4.62
C ILE A 75 -1.05 3.11 -4.90
N VAL A 76 -0.57 4.36 -4.86
CA VAL A 76 -1.36 5.57 -5.12
C VAL A 76 -2.05 5.49 -6.48
N GLY A 77 -1.30 5.19 -7.55
CA GLY A 77 -1.86 5.11 -8.89
C GLY A 77 -2.87 3.97 -9.05
N SER A 78 -2.55 2.79 -8.50
CA SER A 78 -3.43 1.62 -8.61
C SER A 78 -4.68 1.76 -7.75
N ALA A 79 -4.57 2.23 -6.51
CA ALA A 79 -5.69 2.37 -5.59
C ALA A 79 -6.67 3.46 -6.09
N GLY A 80 -6.14 4.59 -6.57
CA GLY A 80 -6.98 5.64 -7.18
C GLY A 80 -7.72 5.20 -8.44
N THR A 81 -7.18 4.24 -9.19
CA THR A 81 -7.87 3.68 -10.38
C THR A 81 -9.10 2.84 -9.99
N PHE A 82 -9.08 2.18 -8.84
CA PHE A 82 -10.16 1.27 -8.39
C PHE A 82 -11.00 1.83 -7.23
N GLY A 83 -10.84 3.10 -6.87
CA GLY A 83 -11.64 3.77 -5.84
C GLY A 83 -11.24 3.43 -4.41
N ASP A 84 -10.04 2.89 -4.17
CA ASP A 84 -9.51 2.62 -2.84
C ASP A 84 -8.86 3.90 -2.26
N ASP A 85 -9.65 4.96 -2.09
CA ASP A 85 -9.17 6.32 -1.76
C ASP A 85 -8.39 6.37 -0.43
N GLU A 86 -8.86 5.65 0.59
CA GLU A 86 -8.18 5.59 1.89
C GLU A 86 -6.76 5.00 1.78
N LEU A 87 -6.59 3.98 0.93
CA LEU A 87 -5.30 3.34 0.70
C LEU A 87 -4.38 4.23 -0.13
N ALA A 88 -4.93 4.89 -1.15
CA ALA A 88 -4.19 5.86 -1.95
C ALA A 88 -3.68 7.01 -1.07
N ASP A 89 -4.53 7.55 -0.20
CA ASP A 89 -4.16 8.62 0.72
C ASP A 89 -3.13 8.18 1.76
N ALA A 90 -3.29 6.99 2.34
CA ALA A 90 -2.31 6.46 3.30
C ALA A 90 -0.93 6.27 2.64
N ALA A 91 -0.88 5.71 1.42
CA ALA A 91 0.38 5.55 0.69
C ALA A 91 1.01 6.89 0.31
N ARG A 92 0.20 7.89 -0.07
CA ARG A 92 0.67 9.24 -0.39
C ARG A 92 1.31 9.94 0.81
N HIS A 93 0.76 9.76 2.02
CA HIS A 93 1.38 10.31 3.23
C HIS A 93 2.78 9.73 3.49
N VAL A 94 2.97 8.43 3.24
CA VAL A 94 4.30 7.79 3.36
C VAL A 94 5.24 8.31 2.26
N GLU A 95 4.79 8.39 1.02
CA GLU A 95 5.57 8.92 -0.12
C GLU A 95 6.06 10.35 0.16
N SER A 96 5.19 11.25 0.61
CA SER A 96 5.56 12.62 0.98
C SER A 96 6.57 12.65 2.15
N ALA A 97 6.35 11.84 3.19
CA ALA A 97 7.29 11.76 4.31
C ALA A 97 8.69 11.26 3.89
N LEU A 98 8.77 10.38 2.90
CA LEU A 98 10.03 9.91 2.31
C LEU A 98 10.72 11.01 1.49
N GLN A 99 9.98 11.69 0.61
CA GLN A 99 10.50 12.72 -0.29
C GLN A 99 10.98 13.97 0.45
N ASP A 100 10.19 14.44 1.43
CA ASP A 100 10.50 15.65 2.17
C ASP A 100 11.54 15.43 3.28
N GLY A 101 11.99 14.18 3.47
CA GLY A 101 12.91 13.80 4.56
C GLY A 101 12.33 14.02 5.96
N HIS A 102 11.01 14.14 6.09
CA HIS A 102 10.31 14.44 7.34
C HIS A 102 10.21 13.21 8.23
N ARG A 103 11.29 12.95 8.99
CA ARG A 103 11.41 11.77 9.86
C ARG A 103 10.37 11.75 10.99
N ASP A 104 9.93 12.91 11.46
CA ASP A 104 8.99 13.00 12.60
C ASP A 104 7.57 12.55 12.22
N GLY A 105 7.16 12.72 10.96
CA GLY A 105 5.84 12.31 10.46
C GLY A 105 5.78 10.83 10.01
N MET A 106 6.94 10.20 9.82
CA MET A 106 7.02 8.83 9.30
C MET A 106 6.28 7.79 10.15
N PRO A 107 6.41 7.76 11.49
CA PRO A 107 5.70 6.77 12.30
C PRO A 107 4.18 6.84 12.13
N ALA A 108 3.61 8.04 12.15
CA ALA A 108 2.18 8.25 11.97
C ALA A 108 1.70 7.84 10.57
N ALA A 109 2.51 8.10 9.53
CA ALA A 109 2.20 7.70 8.16
C ALA A 109 2.21 6.16 8.00
N LEU A 110 3.20 5.47 8.60
CA LEU A 110 3.29 4.01 8.60
C LEU A 110 2.15 3.36 9.39
N ASP A 111 1.79 3.92 10.54
CA ASP A 111 0.66 3.43 11.33
C ASP A 111 -0.66 3.57 10.59
N ARG A 112 -0.87 4.67 9.87
CA ARG A 112 -2.03 4.85 9.00
C ARG A 112 -2.06 3.83 7.87
N LEU A 113 -0.94 3.63 7.16
CA LEU A 113 -0.83 2.63 6.11
C LEU A 113 -1.13 1.21 6.64
N ARG A 114 -0.59 0.86 7.81
CA ARG A 114 -0.85 -0.43 8.46
C ARG A 114 -2.33 -0.60 8.81
N ALA A 115 -2.95 0.40 9.44
CA ALA A 115 -4.35 0.36 9.83
C ALA A 115 -5.27 0.18 8.62
N THR A 116 -5.06 0.95 7.55
CA THR A 116 -5.85 0.84 6.31
C THR A 116 -5.66 -0.53 5.65
N ALA A 117 -4.41 -1.01 5.55
CA ALA A 117 -4.14 -2.34 4.97
C ALA A 117 -4.78 -3.47 5.79
N SER A 118 -4.77 -3.38 7.13
CA SER A 118 -5.44 -4.35 8.00
C SER A 118 -6.96 -4.30 7.86
N ALA A 119 -7.57 -3.12 7.77
CA ALA A 119 -9.00 -2.98 7.57
C ALA A 119 -9.46 -3.61 6.24
N LEU A 120 -8.72 -3.38 5.16
CA LEU A 120 -9.01 -3.95 3.84
C LEU A 120 -8.85 -5.47 3.76
N ARG A 121 -8.14 -6.11 4.70
CA ARG A 121 -8.05 -7.58 4.82
C ARG A 121 -9.19 -8.19 5.63
N GLY A 122 -9.83 -7.41 6.50
CA GLY A 122 -10.92 -7.84 7.36
C GLY A 122 -12.33 -7.65 6.76
N LEU A 123 -12.41 -6.97 5.61
CA LEU A 123 -13.60 -6.84 4.77
C LEU A 123 -13.69 -8.00 3.77
#